data_AF-B7WZ84-F1
#
_entry.id   AF-B7WZ84-F1
#
_cell.length_a   1.000
_cell.length_b   1.000
_cell.length_c   1.000
_cell.angle_alpha   90.00
_cell.angle_beta   90.00
_cell.angle_gamma   90.00
#
_symmetry.space_group_name_H-M   'P 1'
#
loop_
_entity.id
_entity.type
_entity.pdbx_description
1 polymer ?
#
loop_
_entity_poly.entity_id
_entity_poly.type
_entity_poly.pdbx_seq_one_letter_code
_entity_poly.pdbx_strand_id
1 'polypeptide(L)'
;MDSSLFKLTSLNLNGIRSATTKGAEAWIEATAPDCICVQEIKAQASDMAGRFEVLAGMKGYFHFAEKKGYSGVGVYTRHEPSDVVVGFDIDEFDAEGRYVETRFDTPTRKLSVISAYFPSGSSGELRQEAKFRFLAKMHSHLMHLKAERDFVLCGDINIAHQQADLKNWRGNQKNSGFLPEERDWMTKLLHKTEISGGLVDVYRLLQPDTTDACYTWWSNRGQAYANNVGWRLDYHLATPAVAALARTESIYKGEKFSDHAPITIGYDLTL
;
A
#
# COMPACT_ATOMS: atom_id res chain seq x y z
N MET A 1 -21.36 20.99 11.06
CA MET A 1 -20.85 20.84 9.70
C MET A 1 -20.44 19.39 9.59
N ASP A 2 -21.18 18.60 8.83
CA ASP A 2 -20.83 17.21 8.56
C ASP A 2 -19.63 17.24 7.60
N SER A 3 -18.42 17.20 8.14
CA SER A 3 -17.21 17.18 7.32
C SER A 3 -17.16 15.84 6.62
N SER A 4 -17.18 15.83 5.29
CA SER A 4 -16.95 14.61 4.52
C SER A 4 -15.61 14.00 4.92
N LEU A 5 -15.56 12.68 5.11
CA LEU A 5 -14.33 11.95 5.44
C LEU A 5 -13.31 12.06 4.30
N PHE A 6 -12.03 12.22 4.64
CA PHE A 6 -10.91 12.10 3.72
C PHE A 6 -10.77 10.66 3.25
N LYS A 7 -11.00 10.41 1.96
CA LYS A 7 -10.92 9.09 1.33
C LYS A 7 -9.52 8.87 0.79
N LEU A 8 -8.78 7.98 1.47
CA LEU A 8 -7.48 7.51 1.02
C LEU A 8 -7.61 6.10 0.48
N THR A 9 -7.15 5.89 -0.75
CA THR A 9 -7.19 4.58 -1.41
C THR A 9 -5.79 4.02 -1.64
N SER A 10 -5.61 2.71 -1.49
CA SER A 10 -4.43 1.99 -1.98
C SER A 10 -4.83 1.02 -3.08
N LEU A 11 -4.04 0.97 -4.16
CA LEU A 11 -4.23 0.02 -5.26
C LEU A 11 -2.90 -0.36 -5.92
N ASN A 12 -2.50 -1.62 -5.80
CA ASN A 12 -1.52 -2.19 -6.72
C ASN A 12 -2.16 -2.35 -8.11
N LEU A 13 -1.61 -1.65 -9.11
CA LEU A 13 -2.17 -1.55 -10.45
C LEU A 13 -1.80 -2.73 -11.36
N ASN A 14 -0.72 -3.45 -11.04
CA ASN A 14 -0.11 -4.42 -11.95
C ASN A 14 0.07 -3.86 -13.37
N GLY A 15 0.61 -2.65 -13.44
CA GLY A 15 0.83 -1.88 -14.65
C GLY A 15 -0.27 -0.85 -14.91
N ILE A 16 0.08 0.44 -14.83
CA ILE A 16 -0.88 1.54 -14.98
C ILE A 16 -1.64 1.52 -16.31
N ARG A 17 -0.96 1.27 -17.42
CA ARG A 17 -1.58 1.18 -18.76
C ARG A 17 -2.64 0.07 -18.84
N SER A 18 -2.37 -1.06 -18.18
CA SER A 18 -3.29 -2.21 -18.14
C SER A 18 -4.50 -1.89 -17.28
N ALA A 19 -4.28 -1.32 -16.08
CA ALA A 19 -5.33 -0.93 -15.17
C ALA A 19 -6.27 0.13 -15.78
N THR A 20 -5.73 1.17 -16.41
CA THR A 20 -6.54 2.22 -17.04
C THR A 20 -7.35 1.71 -18.24
N THR A 21 -6.77 0.82 -19.07
CA THR A 21 -7.53 0.14 -20.14
C THR A 21 -8.71 -0.69 -19.61
N LYS A 22 -8.61 -1.20 -18.37
CA LYS A 22 -9.68 -1.94 -17.69
C LYS A 22 -10.65 -1.05 -16.90
N GLY A 23 -10.57 0.27 -17.05
CA GLY A 23 -11.50 1.22 -16.43
C GLY A 23 -11.09 1.77 -15.07
N ALA A 24 -9.84 1.57 -14.62
CA ALA A 24 -9.39 2.09 -13.33
C ALA A 24 -9.55 3.62 -13.21
N GLU A 25 -9.26 4.38 -14.27
CA GLU A 25 -9.40 5.84 -14.26
C GLU A 25 -10.85 6.28 -14.09
N ALA A 26 -11.77 5.71 -14.88
CA ALA A 26 -13.20 5.99 -14.78
C ALA A 26 -13.75 5.64 -13.37
N TRP A 27 -13.26 4.55 -12.78
CA TRP A 27 -13.61 4.17 -11.40
C TRP A 27 -13.07 5.17 -10.37
N ILE A 28 -11.84 5.67 -10.52
CA ILE A 28 -11.28 6.71 -9.65
C ILE A 28 -12.08 8.01 -9.78
N GLU A 29 -12.48 8.40 -11.00
CA GLU A 29 -13.34 9.57 -11.22
C GLU A 29 -14.70 9.41 -10.50
N ALA A 30 -15.32 8.24 -10.61
CA ALA A 30 -16.62 7.96 -10.01
C ALA A 30 -16.58 7.87 -8.48
N THR A 31 -15.52 7.31 -7.91
CA THR A 31 -15.37 7.15 -6.45
C THR A 31 -14.81 8.40 -5.77
N ALA A 32 -14.13 9.24 -6.54
CA ALA A 32 -13.55 10.52 -6.14
C ALA A 32 -12.79 10.44 -4.81
N PRO A 33 -11.72 9.63 -4.71
CA PRO A 33 -10.84 9.70 -3.55
C PRO A 33 -10.15 11.07 -3.49
N ASP A 34 -9.79 11.49 -2.28
CA ASP A 34 -8.98 12.70 -2.07
C ASP A 34 -7.50 12.42 -2.38
N CYS A 35 -7.08 11.18 -2.13
CA CYS A 35 -5.76 10.67 -2.44
C CYS A 35 -5.80 9.17 -2.78
N ILE A 36 -4.97 8.74 -3.73
CA ILE A 36 -4.76 7.33 -4.06
C ILE A 36 -3.26 7.01 -4.17
N CYS A 37 -2.83 6.06 -3.36
CA CYS A 37 -1.51 5.44 -3.42
C CYS A 37 -1.56 4.26 -4.40
N VAL A 38 -0.69 4.28 -5.39
CA VAL A 38 -0.60 3.22 -6.40
C VAL A 38 0.74 2.50 -6.34
N GLN A 39 0.71 1.19 -6.57
CA GLN A 39 1.89 0.34 -6.62
C GLN A 39 1.98 -0.40 -7.95
N GLU A 40 3.17 -0.89 -8.27
CA GLU A 40 3.47 -1.65 -9.48
C GLU A 40 3.05 -0.94 -10.77
N ILE A 41 3.42 0.35 -10.89
CA ILE A 41 3.09 1.19 -12.06
C ILE A 41 3.63 0.60 -13.37
N LYS A 42 4.81 -0.04 -13.35
CA LYS A 42 5.50 -0.64 -14.51
C LYS A 42 5.68 0.33 -15.68
N ALA A 43 6.02 1.58 -15.36
CA ALA A 43 6.20 2.65 -16.34
C ALA A 43 7.39 3.53 -15.94
N GLN A 44 7.92 4.27 -16.91
CA GLN A 44 8.92 5.32 -16.69
C GLN A 44 8.32 6.72 -16.84
N ALA A 45 9.04 7.75 -16.41
CA ALA A 45 8.61 9.15 -16.56
C ALA A 45 8.14 9.47 -18.00
N SER A 46 8.86 8.98 -19.02
CA SER A 46 8.49 9.14 -20.43
C SER A 46 7.17 8.47 -20.83
N ASP A 47 6.80 7.37 -20.17
CA ASP A 47 5.53 6.67 -20.39
C ASP A 47 4.35 7.40 -19.74
N MET A 48 4.64 8.16 -18.68
CA MET A 48 3.66 8.92 -17.89
C MET A 48 3.37 10.28 -18.51
N ALA A 49 4.39 10.90 -19.11
CA ALA A 49 4.34 12.25 -19.67
C ALA A 49 3.12 12.46 -20.59
N GLY A 50 2.32 13.48 -20.27
CA GLY A 50 1.13 13.86 -21.05
C GLY A 50 -0.03 12.84 -21.02
N ARG A 51 0.04 11.80 -20.18
CA ARG A 51 -0.96 10.73 -20.13
C ARG A 51 -1.42 10.37 -18.73
N PHE A 52 -0.48 10.21 -17.80
CA PHE A 52 -0.72 9.67 -16.46
C PHE A 52 -0.08 10.52 -15.37
N GLU A 53 0.50 11.69 -15.69
CA GLU A 53 0.96 12.65 -14.67
C GLU A 53 -0.20 13.22 -13.85
N VAL A 54 -1.39 13.23 -14.46
CA VAL A 54 -2.67 13.52 -13.82
C VAL A 54 -3.61 12.38 -14.11
N LEU A 55 -4.30 11.89 -13.08
CA LEU A 55 -5.29 10.82 -13.19
C LEU A 55 -6.56 11.26 -12.46
N ALA A 56 -7.71 11.28 -13.12
CA ALA A 56 -8.98 11.72 -12.52
C ALA A 56 -8.88 13.12 -11.84
N GLY A 57 -8.12 14.03 -12.45
CA GLY A 57 -7.87 15.39 -11.94
C GLY A 57 -6.93 15.47 -10.73
N MET A 58 -6.28 14.38 -10.32
CA MET A 58 -5.27 14.37 -9.26
C MET A 58 -3.87 14.37 -9.84
N LYS A 59 -2.98 15.21 -9.31
CA LYS A 59 -1.56 15.25 -9.71
C LYS A 59 -0.80 14.09 -9.07
N GLY A 60 0.03 13.42 -9.87
CA GLY A 60 0.81 12.27 -9.45
C GLY A 60 2.26 12.61 -9.07
N TYR A 61 2.76 11.95 -8.03
CA TYR A 61 4.14 12.01 -7.56
C TYR A 61 4.69 10.59 -7.48
N PHE A 62 5.87 10.33 -8.06
CA PHE A 62 6.28 8.98 -8.38
C PHE A 62 7.72 8.66 -7.97
N HIS A 63 7.95 7.38 -7.69
CA HIS A 63 9.27 6.77 -7.69
C HIS A 63 9.29 5.65 -8.74
N PHE A 64 10.00 5.84 -9.84
CA PHE A 64 10.12 4.85 -10.89
C PHE A 64 11.32 3.94 -10.65
N ALA A 65 11.21 2.67 -11.04
CA ALA A 65 12.35 1.76 -11.04
C ALA A 65 13.28 2.08 -12.21
N GLU A 66 14.58 1.86 -12.08
CA GLU A 66 15.53 1.99 -13.20
C GLU A 66 15.24 0.97 -14.30
N LYS A 67 14.88 -0.26 -13.90
CA LYS A 67 14.48 -1.32 -14.83
C LYS A 67 13.14 -0.96 -15.49
N LYS A 68 13.16 -0.85 -16.82
CA LYS A 68 11.95 -0.58 -17.63
C LYS A 68 10.86 -1.63 -17.40
N GLY A 69 9.62 -1.16 -17.25
CA GLY A 69 8.44 -2.03 -17.11
C GLY A 69 8.37 -2.79 -15.79
N TYR A 70 9.08 -2.34 -14.74
CA TYR A 70 9.19 -3.02 -13.46
C TYR A 70 8.78 -2.10 -12.31
N SER A 71 8.13 -2.67 -11.28
CA SER A 71 7.83 -2.00 -10.00
C SER A 71 7.24 -0.59 -10.20
N GLY A 72 7.74 0.41 -9.46
CA GLY A 72 7.27 1.79 -9.51
C GLY A 72 6.09 2.02 -8.56
N VAL A 73 6.13 3.11 -7.81
CA VAL A 73 5.05 3.55 -6.92
C VAL A 73 4.69 5.00 -7.16
N GLY A 74 3.48 5.38 -6.77
CA GLY A 74 2.98 6.74 -6.91
C GLY A 74 1.95 7.12 -5.87
N VAL A 75 1.79 8.42 -5.67
CA VAL A 75 0.68 9.03 -4.93
C VAL A 75 0.02 10.04 -5.87
N TYR A 76 -1.27 9.87 -6.12
CA TYR A 76 -2.10 10.90 -6.75
C TYR A 76 -2.92 11.61 -5.68
N THR A 77 -2.90 12.93 -5.66
CA THR A 77 -3.60 13.73 -4.64
C THR A 77 -4.25 14.97 -5.25
N ARG A 78 -5.35 15.42 -4.63
CA ARG A 78 -6.00 16.72 -4.92
C ARG A 78 -5.34 17.90 -4.22
N HIS A 79 -4.59 17.61 -3.17
CA HIS A 79 -3.90 18.59 -2.34
C HIS A 79 -2.43 18.66 -2.77
N GLU A 80 -1.89 19.86 -2.95
CA GLU A 80 -0.46 20.04 -3.20
C GLU A 80 0.31 19.71 -1.90
N PRO A 81 1.26 18.76 -1.93
CA PRO A 81 2.09 18.44 -0.78
C PRO A 81 3.06 19.59 -0.49
N SER A 82 3.40 19.78 0.79
CA SER A 82 4.43 20.72 1.22
C SER A 82 5.84 20.27 0.85
N ASP A 83 6.04 18.96 0.72
CA ASP A 83 7.31 18.33 0.33
C ASP A 83 7.06 16.91 -0.21
N VAL A 84 7.97 16.42 -1.05
CA VAL A 84 7.89 15.08 -1.65
C VAL A 84 9.23 14.39 -1.52
N VAL A 85 9.25 13.25 -0.83
CA VAL A 85 10.45 12.43 -0.66
C VAL A 85 10.32 11.18 -1.53
N VAL A 86 11.31 11.00 -2.41
CA VAL A 86 11.40 9.87 -3.34
C VAL A 86 12.54 8.97 -2.87
N GLY A 87 12.19 7.71 -2.62
CA GLY A 87 13.13 6.75 -2.04
C GLY A 87 13.22 6.83 -0.52
N PHE A 88 13.68 5.74 0.06
CA PHE A 88 13.93 5.60 1.51
C PHE A 88 15.27 4.93 1.79
N ASP A 89 15.89 4.35 0.76
CA ASP A 89 17.10 3.57 0.86
C ASP A 89 18.06 3.99 -0.26
N ILE A 90 19.03 4.82 0.08
CA ILE A 90 20.04 5.35 -0.86
C ILE A 90 20.90 4.22 -1.50
N ASP A 91 20.80 2.99 -0.98
CA ASP A 91 21.61 1.85 -1.41
C ASP A 91 20.88 0.92 -2.42
N GLU A 92 20.22 -0.15 -1.94
CA GLU A 92 19.87 -1.33 -2.74
C GLU A 92 18.50 -1.19 -3.42
N PHE A 93 17.53 -0.55 -2.74
CA PHE A 93 16.13 -0.66 -3.12
C PHE A 93 15.54 0.55 -3.83
N ASP A 94 16.18 1.73 -3.77
CA ASP A 94 15.70 2.90 -4.50
C ASP A 94 15.76 2.69 -6.01
N ALA A 95 16.74 1.93 -6.53
CA ALA A 95 16.79 1.54 -7.94
C ALA A 95 15.55 0.73 -8.39
N GLU A 96 14.79 0.14 -7.46
CA GLU A 96 13.55 -0.59 -7.74
C GLU A 96 12.28 0.29 -7.62
N GLY A 97 12.37 1.57 -7.27
CA GLY A 97 11.24 2.50 -7.25
C GLY A 97 10.08 2.05 -6.34
N ARG A 98 10.36 1.87 -5.03
CA ARG A 98 9.46 1.18 -4.09
C ARG A 98 8.84 2.06 -3.01
N TYR A 99 9.19 3.34 -2.94
CA TYR A 99 8.73 4.25 -1.90
C TYR A 99 8.61 5.68 -2.44
N VAL A 100 7.46 6.31 -2.19
CA VAL A 100 7.28 7.75 -2.32
C VAL A 100 6.41 8.26 -1.16
N GLU A 101 6.83 9.38 -0.58
CA GLU A 101 6.19 10.05 0.55
C GLU A 101 5.79 11.47 0.15
N THR A 102 4.49 11.75 0.21
CA THR A 102 3.95 13.11 0.08
C THR A 102 3.66 13.66 1.46
N ARG A 103 4.21 14.84 1.78
CA ARG A 103 4.11 15.48 3.09
C ARG A 103 3.07 16.59 3.05
N PHE A 104 2.28 16.71 4.10
CA PHE A 104 1.21 17.71 4.25
C PHE A 104 1.36 18.39 5.61
N ASP A 105 2.43 19.16 5.74
CA ASP A 105 2.77 19.82 7.00
C ASP A 105 1.99 21.11 7.20
N THR A 106 1.47 21.28 8.41
CA THR A 106 0.87 22.52 8.90
C THR A 106 1.73 23.06 10.05
N PRO A 107 1.51 24.31 10.51
CA PRO A 107 2.24 24.86 11.65
C PRO A 107 2.13 24.02 12.94
N THR A 108 1.11 23.17 13.06
CA THR A 108 0.81 22.38 14.27
C THR A 108 0.90 20.86 14.07
N ARG A 109 1.08 20.38 12.83
CA ARG A 109 1.08 18.94 12.54
C ARG A 109 2.02 18.61 11.39
N LYS A 110 2.81 17.56 11.57
CA LYS A 110 3.55 16.92 10.47
C LYS A 110 2.86 15.64 10.06
N LEU A 111 2.44 15.54 8.81
CA LEU A 111 1.68 14.38 8.31
C LEU A 111 2.25 13.91 6.97
N SER A 112 2.34 12.59 6.79
CA SER A 112 2.71 11.98 5.52
C SER A 112 1.70 10.95 5.03
N VAL A 113 1.50 10.94 3.71
CA VAL A 113 0.88 9.82 2.99
C VAL A 113 1.96 9.16 2.16
N ILE A 114 2.12 7.85 2.35
CA ILE A 114 3.20 7.06 1.74
C ILE A 114 2.58 6.00 0.84
N SER A 115 3.12 5.85 -0.37
CA SER A 115 2.90 4.67 -1.22
C SER A 115 4.14 3.80 -1.20
N ALA A 116 4.00 2.53 -0.80
CA ALA A 116 5.11 1.59 -0.73
C ALA A 116 4.77 0.25 -1.41
N TYR A 117 5.76 -0.33 -2.10
CA TYR A 117 5.64 -1.65 -2.73
C TYR A 117 6.76 -2.57 -2.25
N PHE A 118 6.41 -3.55 -1.42
CA PHE A 118 7.37 -4.47 -0.83
C PHE A 118 7.71 -5.57 -1.86
N PRO A 119 8.98 -6.02 -1.94
CA PRO A 119 9.35 -7.10 -2.83
C PRO A 119 8.54 -8.39 -2.56
N SER A 120 8.11 -9.08 -3.62
CA SER A 120 7.71 -10.48 -3.51
C SER A 120 8.94 -11.39 -3.52
N GLY A 121 8.97 -12.40 -2.65
CA GLY A 121 10.01 -13.44 -2.64
C GLY A 121 9.62 -14.70 -3.42
N SER A 122 8.43 -14.72 -4.04
CA SER A 122 7.85 -15.90 -4.68
C SER A 122 8.63 -16.43 -5.89
N SER A 123 9.53 -15.64 -6.48
CA SER A 123 10.31 -16.04 -7.66
C SER A 123 11.61 -16.79 -7.33
N GLY A 124 11.93 -17.01 -6.05
CA GLY A 124 13.07 -17.83 -5.63
C GLY A 124 13.84 -17.26 -4.44
N GLU A 125 14.78 -18.06 -3.93
CA GLU A 125 15.55 -17.80 -2.71
C GLU A 125 16.24 -16.43 -2.71
N LEU A 126 16.94 -16.07 -3.79
CA LEU A 126 17.61 -14.76 -3.92
C LEU A 126 16.64 -13.57 -3.75
N ARG A 127 15.38 -13.70 -4.23
CA ARG A 127 14.37 -12.65 -4.05
C ARG A 127 13.75 -12.66 -2.66
N GLN A 128 13.63 -13.83 -2.04
CA GLN A 128 13.22 -13.92 -0.64
C GLN A 128 14.28 -13.30 0.30
N GLU A 129 15.57 -13.54 0.06
CA GLU A 129 16.65 -12.89 0.82
C GLU A 129 16.63 -11.37 0.64
N ALA A 130 16.46 -10.89 -0.59
CA ALA A 130 16.31 -9.46 -0.86
C ALA A 130 15.08 -8.87 -0.15
N LYS A 131 13.96 -9.60 -0.12
CA LYS A 131 12.78 -9.22 0.68
C LYS A 131 13.12 -9.09 2.16
N PHE A 132 13.84 -10.04 2.76
CA PHE A 132 14.23 -9.93 4.18
C PHE A 132 15.15 -8.75 4.47
N ARG A 133 16.11 -8.43 3.59
CA ARG A 133 16.92 -7.20 3.71
C ARG A 133 16.06 -5.94 3.60
N PHE A 134 15.12 -5.91 2.67
CA PHE A 134 14.14 -4.83 2.52
C PHE A 134 13.32 -4.64 3.80
N LEU A 135 12.77 -5.73 4.35
CA LEU A 135 11.97 -5.71 5.58
C LEU A 135 12.78 -5.15 6.77
N ALA A 136 14.05 -5.52 6.90
CA ALA A 136 14.93 -4.99 7.95
C ALA A 136 15.16 -3.48 7.80
N LYS A 137 15.49 -3.01 6.58
CA LYS A 137 15.71 -1.58 6.31
C LYS A 137 14.42 -0.77 6.49
N MET A 138 13.30 -1.24 5.92
CA MET A 138 12.01 -0.56 5.99
C MET A 138 11.50 -0.48 7.44
N HIS A 139 11.69 -1.52 8.25
CA HIS A 139 11.33 -1.46 9.67
C HIS A 139 12.08 -0.34 10.40
N SER A 140 13.41 -0.27 10.23
CA SER A 140 14.22 0.79 10.84
C SER A 140 13.77 2.19 10.37
N HIS A 141 13.51 2.34 9.07
CA HIS A 141 12.99 3.57 8.48
C HIS A 141 11.66 4.00 9.10
N LEU A 142 10.67 3.10 9.16
CA LEU A 142 9.35 3.41 9.72
C LEU A 142 9.40 3.76 11.21
N MET A 143 10.29 3.12 11.98
CA MET A 143 10.46 3.45 13.40
C MET A 143 11.11 4.82 13.60
N HIS A 144 12.09 5.17 12.77
CA HIS A 144 12.69 6.50 12.77
C HIS A 144 11.65 7.57 12.37
N LEU A 145 10.93 7.35 11.27
CA LEU A 145 9.92 8.27 10.76
C LEU A 145 8.79 8.51 11.79
N LYS A 146 8.32 7.45 12.46
CA LYS A 146 7.29 7.52 13.52
C LYS A 146 7.72 8.38 14.70
N ALA A 147 9.02 8.50 14.99
CA ALA A 147 9.51 9.37 16.05
C ALA A 147 9.42 10.86 15.69
N GLU A 148 9.32 11.19 14.40
CA GLU A 148 9.38 12.56 13.91
C GLU A 148 8.03 13.10 13.43
N ARG A 149 7.14 12.22 12.98
CA ARG A 149 5.85 12.62 12.41
C ARG A 149 4.80 11.52 12.41
N ASP A 150 3.57 11.96 12.16
CA ASP A 150 2.46 11.07 11.87
C ASP A 150 2.42 10.68 10.39
N PHE A 151 2.00 9.45 10.10
CA PHE A 151 1.87 8.97 8.73
C PHE A 151 0.86 7.83 8.58
N VAL A 152 0.44 7.65 7.33
CA VAL A 152 -0.19 6.43 6.83
C VAL A 152 0.60 5.91 5.64
N LEU A 153 1.04 4.66 5.73
CA LEU A 153 1.62 3.90 4.63
C LEU A 153 0.53 3.04 4.00
N CYS A 154 0.23 3.35 2.75
CA CYS A 154 -0.59 2.55 1.86
C CYS A 154 0.33 1.69 1.00
N GLY A 155 0.20 0.37 1.06
CA GLY A 155 1.08 -0.46 0.27
C GLY A 155 0.67 -1.91 0.14
N ASP A 156 1.13 -2.51 -0.95
CA ASP A 156 1.25 -3.95 -1.11
C ASP A 156 2.50 -4.42 -0.35
N ILE A 157 2.26 -5.00 0.83
CA ILE A 157 3.29 -5.48 1.75
C ILE A 157 3.79 -6.87 1.34
N ASN A 158 3.09 -7.55 0.42
CA ASN A 158 3.39 -8.93 0.04
C ASN A 158 3.45 -9.89 1.24
N ILE A 159 2.71 -9.62 2.33
CA ILE A 159 2.62 -10.48 3.52
C ILE A 159 1.17 -10.53 4.01
N ALA A 160 0.61 -11.73 4.17
CA ALA A 160 -0.58 -11.95 4.96
C ALA A 160 -0.17 -12.18 6.42
N HIS A 161 -0.73 -11.43 7.38
CA HIS A 161 -0.24 -11.47 8.77
C HIS A 161 -0.77 -12.69 9.54
N GLN A 162 -2.07 -12.87 9.52
CA GLN A 162 -2.78 -13.88 10.32
C GLN A 162 -3.40 -14.96 9.43
N GLN A 163 -3.79 -16.08 10.02
CA GLN A 163 -4.48 -17.16 9.30
C GLN A 163 -5.80 -16.70 8.66
N ALA A 164 -6.45 -15.68 9.23
CA ALA A 164 -7.65 -15.06 8.67
C ALA A 164 -7.36 -14.28 7.37
N ASP A 165 -6.11 -13.86 7.15
CA ASP A 165 -5.70 -13.00 6.04
C ASP A 165 -5.44 -13.77 4.73
N LEU A 166 -5.65 -15.09 4.69
CA LEU A 166 -5.56 -15.89 3.48
C LEU A 166 -6.38 -17.17 3.56
N LYS A 167 -6.97 -17.61 2.43
CA LYS A 167 -7.88 -18.76 2.41
C LYS A 167 -7.22 -20.08 2.80
N ASN A 168 -6.08 -20.38 2.16
CA ASN A 168 -5.40 -21.67 2.26
C ASN A 168 -4.17 -21.60 3.16
N TRP A 169 -4.30 -21.03 4.36
CA TRP A 169 -3.16 -20.75 5.25
C TRP A 169 -2.31 -21.99 5.57
N ARG A 170 -2.94 -23.16 5.82
CA ARG A 170 -2.21 -24.39 6.20
C ARG A 170 -1.13 -24.77 5.20
N GLY A 171 -1.47 -24.73 3.91
CA GLY A 171 -0.56 -25.11 2.82
C GLY A 171 0.44 -24.01 2.42
N ASN A 172 0.24 -22.77 2.87
CA ASN A 172 1.06 -21.63 2.46
C ASN A 172 2.10 -21.20 3.49
N GLN A 173 2.20 -21.86 4.65
CA GLN A 173 3.20 -21.57 5.70
C GLN A 173 4.66 -21.71 5.24
N LYS A 174 4.91 -22.30 4.08
CA LYS A 174 6.25 -22.46 3.48
C LYS A 174 6.44 -21.61 2.22
N ASN A 175 5.47 -20.77 1.88
CA ASN A 175 5.48 -19.93 0.69
C ASN A 175 5.69 -18.47 1.09
N SER A 176 6.47 -17.75 0.27
CA SER A 176 6.61 -16.30 0.40
C SER A 176 5.23 -15.62 0.47
N GLY A 177 5.09 -14.70 1.42
CA GLY A 177 3.86 -14.03 1.79
C GLY A 177 3.18 -14.61 3.03
N PHE A 178 3.55 -15.80 3.50
CA PHE A 178 3.04 -16.36 4.75
C PHE A 178 4.09 -17.16 5.53
N LEU A 179 5.38 -16.89 5.29
CA LEU A 179 6.45 -17.51 6.06
C LEU A 179 6.39 -17.06 7.54
N PRO A 180 6.81 -17.90 8.49
CA PRO A 180 6.86 -17.53 9.90
C PRO A 180 7.60 -16.21 10.15
N GLU A 181 8.74 -16.00 9.49
CA GLU A 181 9.61 -14.82 9.64
C GLU A 181 8.94 -13.55 9.09
N GLU A 182 8.17 -13.67 8.00
CA GLU A 182 7.41 -12.54 7.43
C GLU A 182 6.26 -12.13 8.35
N ARG A 183 5.60 -13.11 8.96
CA ARG A 183 4.51 -12.87 9.91
C ARG A 183 5.04 -12.33 11.24
N ASP A 184 6.22 -12.77 11.67
CA ASP A 184 6.90 -12.25 12.85
C ASP A 184 7.28 -10.77 12.65
N TRP A 185 7.77 -10.42 11.45
CA TRP A 185 8.02 -9.02 11.10
C TRP A 185 6.78 -8.13 11.23
N MET A 186 5.63 -8.58 10.70
CA MET A 186 4.35 -7.87 10.87
C MET A 186 3.95 -7.79 12.35
N THR A 187 4.13 -8.87 13.11
CA THR A 187 3.80 -8.93 14.54
C THR A 187 4.60 -7.92 15.34
N LYS A 188 5.91 -7.81 15.06
CA LYS A 188 6.80 -6.84 15.68
C LYS A 188 6.41 -5.41 15.33
N LEU A 189 6.20 -5.12 14.05
CA LEU A 189 5.82 -3.78 13.58
C LEU A 189 4.52 -3.27 14.23
N LEU A 190 3.56 -4.18 14.42
CA LEU A 190 2.24 -3.90 15.01
C LEU A 190 2.21 -4.05 16.54
N HIS A 191 3.32 -4.38 17.18
CA HIS A 191 3.36 -4.59 18.63
C HIS A 191 3.04 -3.28 19.36
N LYS A 192 2.05 -3.30 20.27
CA LYS A 192 1.44 -2.06 20.81
C LYS A 192 2.32 -1.31 21.82
N THR A 193 3.21 -2.00 22.51
CA THR A 193 3.96 -1.44 23.65
C THR A 193 5.47 -1.46 23.45
N GLU A 194 5.96 -2.11 22.39
CA GLU A 194 7.40 -2.13 22.13
C GLU A 194 7.80 -0.89 21.34
N ILE A 195 8.96 -0.33 21.68
CA ILE A 195 9.54 0.79 20.92
C ILE A 195 9.82 0.40 19.47
N SER A 196 10.01 -0.90 19.21
CA SER A 196 10.24 -1.47 17.88
C SER A 196 8.95 -1.67 17.07
N GLY A 197 7.79 -1.27 17.61
CA GLY A 197 6.51 -1.33 16.92
C GLY A 197 5.63 -0.09 17.16
N GLY A 198 4.33 -0.35 17.21
CA GLY A 198 3.31 0.66 17.49
C GLY A 198 2.70 1.28 16.25
N LEU A 199 2.92 0.71 15.06
CA LEU A 199 2.03 0.97 13.93
C LEU A 199 0.73 0.19 14.10
N VAL A 200 -0.30 0.66 13.41
CA VAL A 200 -1.64 0.09 13.46
C VAL A 200 -2.05 -0.37 12.07
N ASP A 201 -2.48 -1.63 11.96
CA ASP A 201 -3.23 -2.13 10.81
C ASP A 201 -4.65 -1.55 10.88
N VAL A 202 -4.92 -0.55 10.05
CA VAL A 202 -6.17 0.23 10.12
C VAL A 202 -7.38 -0.60 9.73
N TYR A 203 -7.23 -1.51 8.76
CA TYR A 203 -8.33 -2.41 8.40
C TYR A 203 -8.70 -3.30 9.59
N ARG A 204 -7.71 -3.91 10.24
CA ARG A 204 -7.95 -4.78 11.39
C ARG A 204 -8.45 -4.01 12.62
N LEU A 205 -8.12 -2.72 12.75
CA LEU A 205 -8.70 -1.85 13.78
C LEU A 205 -10.21 -1.68 13.58
N LEU A 206 -10.67 -1.46 12.34
CA LEU A 206 -12.08 -1.30 12.02
C LEU A 206 -12.85 -2.62 11.97
N GLN A 207 -12.18 -3.69 11.57
CA GLN A 207 -12.75 -5.01 11.27
C GLN A 207 -12.00 -6.14 11.99
N PRO A 208 -11.99 -6.17 13.33
CA PRO A 208 -11.17 -7.11 14.11
C PRO A 208 -11.47 -8.57 13.80
N ASP A 209 -12.75 -8.91 13.66
CA ASP A 209 -13.24 -10.29 13.54
C ASP A 209 -13.38 -10.77 12.08
N THR A 210 -12.98 -9.95 11.09
CA THR A 210 -13.15 -10.32 9.68
C THR A 210 -12.28 -11.50 9.28
N THR A 211 -12.85 -12.37 8.45
CA THR A 211 -12.17 -13.50 7.82
C THR A 211 -11.96 -13.24 6.32
N ASP A 212 -12.70 -13.89 5.43
CA ASP A 212 -12.41 -13.90 3.98
C ASP A 212 -12.88 -12.65 3.20
N ALA A 213 -13.63 -11.76 3.84
CA ALA A 213 -14.00 -10.48 3.25
C ALA A 213 -12.78 -9.55 3.08
N CYS A 214 -11.72 -9.72 3.88
CA CYS A 214 -10.56 -8.83 3.91
C CYS A 214 -9.54 -9.03 2.78
N TYR A 215 -9.70 -10.04 1.93
CA TYR A 215 -8.73 -10.32 0.88
C TYR A 215 -8.67 -9.19 -0.15
N THR A 216 -7.45 -8.86 -0.55
CA THR A 216 -7.11 -7.80 -1.49
C THR A 216 -6.37 -8.32 -2.71
N TRP A 217 -5.92 -9.58 -2.74
CA TRP A 217 -5.22 -10.18 -3.88
C TRP A 217 -5.70 -11.59 -4.21
N TRP A 218 -5.77 -11.91 -5.51
CA TRP A 218 -6.05 -13.25 -6.01
C TRP A 218 -5.17 -13.57 -7.22
N SER A 219 -4.57 -14.75 -7.21
CA SER A 219 -3.80 -15.25 -8.35
C SER A 219 -4.63 -15.26 -9.64
N ASN A 220 -4.00 -14.91 -10.76
CA ASN A 220 -4.60 -15.09 -12.09
C ASN A 220 -4.65 -16.57 -12.52
N ARG A 221 -4.11 -17.51 -11.73
CA ARG A 221 -4.11 -18.94 -12.03
C ARG A 221 -5.43 -19.59 -11.58
N GLY A 222 -6.01 -20.40 -12.47
CA GLY A 222 -7.21 -21.19 -12.18
C GLY A 222 -8.42 -20.32 -11.85
N GLN A 223 -9.24 -20.76 -10.89
CA GLN A 223 -10.48 -20.11 -10.47
C GLN A 223 -10.32 -19.39 -9.12
N ALA A 224 -9.13 -18.83 -8.83
CA ALA A 224 -8.83 -18.27 -7.50
C ALA A 224 -9.80 -17.15 -7.10
N TYR A 225 -10.12 -16.23 -8.02
CA TYR A 225 -11.08 -15.16 -7.76
C TYR A 225 -12.50 -15.71 -7.52
N ALA A 226 -12.98 -16.58 -8.42
CA ALA A 226 -14.33 -17.18 -8.33
C ALA A 226 -14.55 -18.01 -7.06
N ASN A 227 -13.49 -18.69 -6.57
CA ASN A 227 -13.54 -19.51 -5.37
C ASN A 227 -13.07 -18.77 -4.10
N ASN A 228 -12.85 -17.45 -4.19
CA ASN A 228 -12.30 -16.60 -3.12
C ASN A 228 -11.03 -17.19 -2.45
N VAL A 229 -10.12 -17.75 -3.26
CA VAL A 229 -8.79 -18.20 -2.83
C VAL A 229 -7.86 -16.98 -2.80
N GLY A 230 -8.17 -16.06 -1.88
CA GLY A 230 -7.51 -14.76 -1.76
C GLY A 230 -6.55 -14.65 -0.60
N TRP A 231 -5.82 -13.54 -0.62
CA TRP A 231 -4.86 -13.09 0.39
C TRP A 231 -5.10 -11.61 0.67
N ARG A 232 -4.90 -11.16 1.90
CA ARG A 232 -4.81 -9.74 2.25
C ARG A 232 -3.35 -9.33 2.28
N LEU A 233 -2.93 -8.63 1.23
CA LEU A 233 -1.55 -8.18 1.03
C LEU A 233 -1.42 -6.66 1.06
N ASP A 234 -2.54 -5.95 0.90
CA ASP A 234 -2.60 -4.50 0.80
C ASP A 234 -3.10 -3.90 2.13
N TYR A 235 -2.36 -2.92 2.66
CA TYR A 235 -2.56 -2.39 4.00
C TYR A 235 -2.56 -0.87 4.01
N HIS A 236 -3.30 -0.34 4.98
CA HIS A 236 -3.03 0.97 5.56
C HIS A 236 -2.35 0.73 6.91
N LEU A 237 -1.04 0.98 7.00
CA LEU A 237 -0.26 0.92 8.23
C LEU A 237 -0.01 2.35 8.71
N ALA A 238 -0.61 2.73 9.84
CA ALA A 238 -0.63 4.10 10.29
C ALA A 238 -0.02 4.28 11.68
N THR A 239 0.50 5.48 11.96
CA THR A 239 0.79 5.87 13.35
C THR A 239 -0.51 5.91 14.16
N PRO A 240 -0.46 5.71 15.49
CA PRO A 240 -1.67 5.63 16.30
C PRO A 240 -2.60 6.83 16.18
N ALA A 241 -2.05 8.05 16.04
CA ALA A 241 -2.84 9.26 15.90
C ALA A 241 -3.63 9.28 14.59
N VAL A 242 -3.03 8.87 13.47
CA VAL A 242 -3.73 8.78 12.17
C VAL A 242 -4.73 7.62 12.17
N ALA A 243 -4.37 6.47 12.74
CA ALA A 243 -5.26 5.32 12.85
C ALA A 243 -6.54 5.64 13.64
N ALA A 244 -6.44 6.45 14.70
CA ALA A 244 -7.58 6.90 15.50
C ALA A 244 -8.59 7.78 14.72
N LEU A 245 -8.19 8.32 13.57
CA LEU A 245 -9.07 9.09 12.68
C LEU A 245 -9.86 8.20 11.72
N ALA A 246 -9.55 6.90 11.60
CA ALA A 246 -10.26 6.02 10.70
C ALA A 246 -11.73 5.84 11.13
N ARG A 247 -12.66 5.81 10.16
CA ARG A 247 -14.11 5.69 10.40
C ARG A 247 -14.77 4.61 9.56
N THR A 248 -14.34 4.46 8.31
CA THR A 248 -14.94 3.52 7.35
C THR A 248 -13.86 2.80 6.56
N GLU A 249 -14.16 1.60 6.09
CA GLU A 249 -13.33 0.85 5.15
C GLU A 249 -14.17 0.34 3.97
N SER A 250 -13.53 0.12 2.83
CA SER A 250 -14.09 -0.62 1.71
C SER A 250 -13.00 -1.33 0.92
N ILE A 251 -13.23 -2.60 0.56
CA ILE A 251 -12.45 -3.32 -0.44
C ILE A 251 -13.31 -3.52 -1.68
N TYR A 252 -12.95 -2.85 -2.78
CA TYR A 252 -13.74 -2.87 -4.01
C TYR A 252 -13.51 -4.15 -4.83
N LYS A 253 -14.56 -4.95 -5.00
CA LYS A 253 -14.53 -6.23 -5.74
C LYS A 253 -15.53 -6.27 -6.92
N GLY A 254 -16.04 -5.11 -7.34
CA GLY A 254 -17.01 -5.01 -8.44
C GLY A 254 -16.37 -5.27 -9.80
N GLU A 255 -15.50 -4.36 -10.22
CA GLU A 255 -14.70 -4.47 -11.45
C GLU A 255 -13.25 -4.81 -11.12
N LYS A 256 -12.59 -5.56 -12.02
CA LYS A 256 -11.22 -6.03 -11.81
C LYS A 256 -10.23 -5.25 -12.67
N PHE A 257 -9.48 -4.36 -12.02
CA PHE A 257 -8.44 -3.54 -12.68
C PHE A 257 -7.07 -4.24 -12.68
N SER A 258 -6.74 -4.93 -11.59
CA SER A 258 -5.53 -5.73 -11.43
C SER A 258 -5.87 -7.06 -10.74
N ASP A 259 -4.86 -7.86 -10.42
CA ASP A 259 -5.00 -8.99 -9.50
C ASP A 259 -5.18 -8.57 -8.04
N HIS A 260 -5.08 -7.27 -7.75
CA HIS A 260 -5.44 -6.66 -6.47
C HIS A 260 -6.80 -5.94 -6.53
N ALA A 261 -7.44 -5.83 -5.37
CA ALA A 261 -8.65 -5.03 -5.14
C ALA A 261 -8.25 -3.71 -4.45
N PRO A 262 -8.82 -2.56 -4.88
CA PRO A 262 -8.62 -1.31 -4.17
C PRO A 262 -9.13 -1.39 -2.73
N ILE A 263 -8.32 -0.94 -1.77
CA ILE A 263 -8.73 -0.73 -0.38
C ILE A 263 -8.83 0.77 -0.11
N THR A 264 -9.98 1.23 0.37
CA THR A 264 -10.25 2.62 0.72
C THR A 264 -10.56 2.73 2.20
N ILE A 265 -9.91 3.68 2.88
CA ILE A 265 -10.24 4.04 4.25
C ILE A 265 -10.70 5.50 4.28
N GLY A 266 -11.84 5.74 4.93
CA GLY A 266 -12.32 7.09 5.22
C GLY A 266 -11.82 7.56 6.59
N TYR A 267 -11.07 8.66 6.60
CA TYR A 267 -10.51 9.27 7.80
C TYR A 267 -11.21 10.59 8.14
N ASP A 268 -11.41 10.83 9.43
CA ASP A 268 -11.77 12.13 9.99
C ASP A 268 -10.52 13.04 10.00
N LEU A 269 -10.08 13.39 8.81
CA LEU A 269 -8.81 14.05 8.52
C LEU A 269 -9.05 15.22 7.56
N THR A 270 -8.33 16.30 7.77
CA THR A 270 -8.19 17.40 6.80
C THR A 270 -6.70 17.60 6.56
N LEU A 271 -6.28 17.75 5.29
CA LEU A 271 -4.90 18.06 4.92
C LEU A 271 -4.64 19.56 4.95
#